data_AF-A0A7C5GMM4-F1
#
_entry.id   AF-A0A7C5GMM4-F1
#
_cell.length_a   1.000
_cell.length_b   1.000
_cell.length_c   1.000
_cell.angle_alpha   90.00
_cell.angle_beta   90.00
_cell.angle_gamma   90.00
#
_symmetry.space_group_name_H-M   'P 1'
#
loop_
_entity.id
_entity.type
_entity.pdbx_description
1 polymer ?
#
loop_
_entity_poly.entity_id
_entity_poly.type
_entity_poly.pdbx_seq_one_letter_code
_entity_poly.pdbx_strand_id
1 'polypeptide(L)'
;MIRFLWLIVPFILLADKPNLLLLKVYKDQNITGWVMSEKLDGIRAYWNGKKLLTRNGKDIYVPSWFTKDFPPFELDGELWTKRKNFEYISSVVLGSTYPENWERFTYNIFEVPNAKGGLFERLSKVKPYESKILKIIPQIKVKNKDHLQKFLKEIEAKGGEGVVVRDPNSLYISKRTSKALK
;
A
#
# COMPACT_ATOMS: atom_id res chain seq x y z
N MET A 1 -36.97 -38.25 -28.47
CA MET A 1 -36.07 -38.00 -27.31
C MET A 1 -35.13 -36.85 -27.67
N ILE A 2 -35.43 -35.63 -27.22
CA ILE A 2 -34.58 -34.45 -27.51
C ILE A 2 -33.56 -34.34 -26.37
N ARG A 3 -32.27 -34.54 -26.69
CA ARG A 3 -31.15 -34.33 -25.75
C ARG A 3 -30.76 -32.85 -25.79
N PHE A 4 -31.05 -32.13 -24.71
CA PHE A 4 -30.49 -30.79 -24.49
C PHE A 4 -29.02 -30.92 -24.09
N LEU A 5 -28.12 -30.42 -24.94
CA LEU A 5 -26.70 -30.28 -24.64
C LEU A 5 -26.50 -28.96 -23.89
N TRP A 6 -26.29 -29.02 -22.57
CA TRP A 6 -25.95 -27.85 -21.77
C TRP A 6 -24.49 -27.48 -22.01
N LEU A 7 -24.25 -26.40 -22.75
CA LEU A 7 -22.95 -25.74 -22.86
C LEU A 7 -22.65 -25.02 -21.54
N ILE A 8 -21.80 -25.61 -20.71
CA ILE A 8 -21.20 -24.93 -19.56
C ILE A 8 -20.16 -23.96 -20.12
N VAL A 9 -20.51 -22.68 -20.20
CA VAL A 9 -19.54 -21.63 -20.52
C VAL A 9 -18.67 -21.43 -19.27
N PRO A 10 -17.34 -21.64 -19.34
CA PRO A 10 -16.48 -21.37 -18.20
C PRO A 10 -16.47 -19.86 -17.94
N PHE A 11 -17.02 -19.47 -16.80
CA PHE A 11 -16.91 -18.10 -16.29
C PHE A 11 -15.44 -17.88 -15.91
N ILE A 12 -14.64 -17.34 -16.83
CA ILE A 12 -13.30 -16.85 -16.50
C ILE A 12 -13.52 -15.64 -15.60
N LEU A 13 -13.41 -15.85 -14.29
CA LEU A 13 -13.31 -14.77 -13.29
C LEU A 13 -11.99 -14.04 -13.54
N LEU A 14 -12.00 -13.07 -14.45
CA LEU A 14 -10.97 -12.05 -14.53
C LEU A 14 -10.97 -11.31 -13.19
N ALA A 15 -9.86 -11.43 -12.43
CA ALA A 15 -9.72 -10.69 -11.20
C ALA A 15 -9.69 -9.19 -11.53
N ASP A 16 -10.71 -8.47 -11.08
CA ASP A 16 -10.79 -7.03 -11.30
C ASP A 16 -9.61 -6.32 -10.62
N LYS A 17 -8.99 -5.40 -11.38
CA LYS A 17 -7.89 -4.58 -10.88
C LYS A 17 -8.36 -3.76 -9.66
N PRO A 18 -7.60 -3.73 -8.55
CA PRO A 18 -7.93 -2.90 -7.41
C PRO A 18 -8.02 -1.42 -7.80
N ASN A 19 -9.12 -0.77 -7.45
CA ASN A 19 -9.28 0.68 -7.65
C ASN A 19 -8.75 1.42 -6.43
N LEU A 20 -7.52 1.93 -6.53
CA LEU A 20 -6.76 2.44 -5.39
C LEU A 20 -6.46 3.93 -5.50
N LEU A 21 -6.18 4.55 -4.35
CA LEU A 21 -5.73 5.94 -4.25
C LEU A 21 -4.48 6.20 -5.11
N LEU A 22 -4.47 7.33 -5.84
CA LEU A 22 -3.31 7.79 -6.61
C LEU A 22 -2.90 9.20 -6.17
N LEU A 23 -1.60 9.40 -6.00
CA LEU A 23 -1.02 10.67 -5.56
C LEU A 23 -0.97 11.70 -6.70
N LYS A 24 -1.20 12.98 -6.42
CA LYS A 24 -0.81 14.10 -7.29
C LYS A 24 0.56 14.64 -6.88
N VAL A 25 1.15 15.48 -7.73
CA VAL A 25 2.40 16.19 -7.41
C VAL A 25 2.10 17.37 -6.49
N TYR A 26 2.91 17.58 -5.46
CA TYR A 26 2.90 18.77 -4.62
C TYR A 26 3.32 20.00 -5.43
N LYS A 27 2.54 21.09 -5.35
CA LYS A 27 2.75 22.35 -6.08
C LYS A 27 2.71 23.55 -5.13
N ASP A 28 3.31 23.41 -3.96
CA ASP A 28 3.37 24.46 -2.94
C ASP A 28 2.03 24.90 -2.33
N GLN A 29 0.96 24.13 -2.49
CA GLN A 29 -0.31 24.39 -1.77
C GLN A 29 -0.15 24.33 -0.24
N ASN A 30 -1.04 25.00 0.48
CA ASN A 30 -1.08 24.93 1.94
C ASN A 30 -1.51 23.53 2.41
N ILE A 31 -0.64 22.89 3.19
CA ILE A 31 -0.80 21.54 3.76
C ILE A 31 -0.70 21.57 5.28
N THR A 32 -0.81 22.74 5.91
CA THR A 32 -0.76 22.86 7.36
C THR A 32 -1.88 22.03 7.98
N GLY A 33 -1.55 21.20 8.97
CA GLY A 33 -2.50 20.27 9.58
C GLY A 33 -2.73 18.97 8.81
N TRP A 34 -2.17 18.83 7.61
CA TRP A 34 -2.10 17.52 6.93
C TRP A 34 -1.07 16.62 7.61
N VAL A 35 -0.97 15.38 7.16
CA VAL A 35 0.04 14.43 7.64
C VAL A 35 1.03 14.08 6.54
N MET A 36 2.26 13.79 6.93
CA MET A 36 3.34 13.35 6.05
C MET A 36 3.93 12.02 6.50
N SER A 37 4.43 11.26 5.54
CA SER A 37 5.13 9.99 5.77
C SER A 37 6.26 9.81 4.76
N GLU A 38 7.27 9.01 5.09
CA GLU A 38 8.29 8.60 4.10
C GLU A 38 7.59 7.90 2.92
N LYS A 39 7.99 8.26 1.70
CA LYS A 39 7.67 7.51 0.50
C LYS A 39 8.65 6.34 0.41
N LEU A 40 8.15 5.14 0.60
CA LEU A 40 8.97 3.93 0.48
C LEU A 40 9.12 3.55 -0.99
N ASP A 41 10.36 3.25 -1.38
CA ASP A 41 10.72 2.74 -2.71
C ASP A 41 10.69 1.21 -2.68
N GLY A 42 9.49 0.64 -2.77
CA GLY A 42 9.24 -0.80 -2.71
C GLY A 42 8.29 -1.25 -3.81
N ILE A 43 7.54 -2.32 -3.54
CA ILE A 43 6.45 -2.76 -4.42
C ILE A 43 5.11 -2.58 -3.71
N ARG A 44 4.28 -1.68 -4.25
CA ARG A 44 2.89 -1.53 -3.80
C ARG A 44 2.13 -2.84 -3.92
N ALA A 45 1.61 -3.29 -2.79
CA ALA A 45 0.81 -4.49 -2.67
C ALA A 45 -0.53 -4.18 -2.01
N TYR A 46 -1.58 -4.78 -2.56
CA TYR A 46 -2.94 -4.70 -2.07
C TYR A 46 -3.34 -6.05 -1.50
N TRP A 47 -3.66 -6.08 -0.22
CA TRP A 47 -4.24 -7.24 0.43
C TRP A 47 -5.75 -7.17 0.29
N ASN A 48 -6.37 -8.19 -0.32
CA ASN A 48 -7.82 -8.22 -0.52
C ASN A 48 -8.60 -8.92 0.61
N GLY A 49 -7.96 -9.15 1.76
CA GLY A 49 -8.51 -9.99 2.83
C GLY A 49 -8.10 -11.46 2.75
N LYS A 50 -7.46 -11.90 1.65
CA LYS A 50 -7.06 -13.31 1.43
C LYS A 50 -5.69 -13.50 0.78
N LYS A 51 -5.32 -12.65 -0.17
CA LYS A 51 -4.04 -12.70 -0.89
C LYS A 51 -3.54 -11.30 -1.22
N LEU A 52 -2.24 -11.20 -1.47
CA LEU A 52 -1.60 -9.99 -1.95
C LEU A 52 -1.72 -9.91 -3.48
N LEU A 53 -2.05 -8.72 -3.97
CA LEU A 53 -2.16 -8.38 -5.37
C LEU A 53 -1.26 -7.18 -5.67
N THR A 54 -0.65 -7.17 -6.85
CA THR A 54 -0.06 -5.95 -7.41
C THR A 54 -1.14 -4.91 -7.68
N ARG A 55 -0.74 -3.66 -7.89
CA ARG A 55 -1.64 -2.59 -8.32
C ARG A 55 -2.47 -2.93 -9.58
N ASN A 56 -1.98 -3.82 -10.43
CA ASN A 56 -2.67 -4.22 -11.66
C ASN A 56 -3.51 -5.51 -11.49
N GLY A 57 -3.70 -6.00 -10.26
CA GLY A 57 -4.54 -7.17 -9.97
C GLY A 57 -3.85 -8.52 -10.16
N LYS A 58 -2.55 -8.54 -10.48
CA LYS A 58 -1.78 -9.81 -10.52
C LYS A 58 -1.47 -10.29 -9.10
N ASP A 59 -1.56 -11.59 -8.87
CA ASP A 59 -1.18 -12.21 -7.60
C ASP A 59 0.30 -11.96 -7.27
N ILE A 60 0.57 -11.67 -6.00
CA ILE A 60 1.91 -11.66 -5.41
C ILE A 60 2.02 -12.92 -4.55
N TYR A 61 2.88 -13.84 -4.97
CA TYR A 61 3.10 -15.09 -4.27
C TYR A 61 4.04 -14.88 -3.08
N VAL A 62 3.54 -15.20 -1.89
CA VAL A 62 4.27 -15.09 -0.63
C VAL A 62 4.16 -16.41 0.14
N PRO A 63 5.12 -16.75 1.01
CA PRO A 63 4.98 -17.90 1.91
C PRO A 63 3.73 -17.76 2.78
N SER A 64 3.05 -18.87 3.07
CA SER A 64 1.81 -18.87 3.84
C SER A 64 1.95 -18.22 5.23
N TRP A 65 3.13 -18.35 5.85
CA TRP A 65 3.43 -17.72 7.13
C TRP A 65 3.47 -16.18 7.07
N PHE A 66 3.72 -15.59 5.89
CA PHE A 66 3.89 -14.14 5.74
C PHE A 66 2.58 -13.38 5.98
N THR A 67 1.45 -13.95 5.55
CA THR A 67 0.12 -13.33 5.67
C THR A 67 -0.77 -14.03 6.70
N LYS A 68 -0.22 -14.94 7.51
CA LYS A 68 -0.99 -15.79 8.43
C LYS A 68 -1.89 -14.98 9.37
N ASP A 69 -1.36 -13.90 9.92
CA ASP A 69 -2.04 -13.07 10.93
C ASP A 69 -2.58 -11.76 10.33
N PHE A 70 -2.73 -11.68 9.01
CA PHE A 70 -3.26 -10.48 8.36
C PHE A 70 -4.77 -10.35 8.60
N PRO A 71 -5.30 -9.12 8.65
CA PRO A 71 -6.72 -8.90 8.91
C PRO A 71 -7.62 -9.43 7.79
N PRO A 72 -8.90 -9.73 8.08
CA PRO A 72 -9.86 -10.20 7.08
C PRO A 72 -10.44 -9.07 6.20
N PHE A 73 -9.78 -7.90 6.16
CA PHE A 73 -10.22 -6.72 5.41
C PHE A 73 -9.10 -6.18 4.53
N GLU A 74 -9.46 -5.28 3.61
CA GLU A 74 -8.54 -4.77 2.61
C GLU A 74 -7.43 -3.89 3.21
N LEU A 75 -6.19 -4.06 2.73
CA LEU A 75 -5.07 -3.18 3.05
C LEU A 75 -4.37 -2.72 1.77
N ASP A 76 -3.84 -1.51 1.82
CA ASP A 76 -2.98 -0.96 0.76
C ASP A 76 -1.70 -0.43 1.40
N GLY A 77 -0.59 -0.92 0.90
CA GLY A 77 0.71 -0.78 1.53
C GLY A 77 1.86 -1.06 0.57
N GLU A 78 3.07 -0.95 1.09
CA GLU A 78 4.31 -1.20 0.35
C GLU A 78 5.02 -2.43 0.90
N LEU A 79 5.32 -3.42 0.06
CA LEU A 79 6.30 -4.45 0.37
C LEU A 79 7.70 -3.83 0.29
N TRP A 80 8.43 -3.90 1.40
CA TRP A 80 9.67 -3.17 1.55
C TRP A 80 10.65 -3.90 2.47
N THR A 81 11.96 -3.71 2.25
CA THR A 81 13.03 -4.31 3.06
C THR A 81 13.91 -3.23 3.70
N LYS A 82 14.57 -2.43 2.86
CA LYS A 82 15.47 -1.34 3.24
C LYS A 82 15.56 -0.33 2.11
N ARG A 83 16.12 0.85 2.39
CA ARG A 83 16.37 1.91 1.40
C ARG A 83 17.35 1.44 0.31
N LYS A 84 17.23 1.99 -0.90
CA LYS A 84 18.07 1.70 -2.07
C LYS A 84 18.14 0.20 -2.41
N ASN A 85 17.01 -0.49 -2.36
CA ASN A 85 16.92 -1.94 -2.55
C ASN A 85 15.74 -2.35 -3.45
N PHE A 86 15.29 -1.42 -4.30
CA PHE A 86 14.11 -1.61 -5.16
C PHE A 86 14.31 -2.75 -6.16
N GLU A 87 15.48 -2.84 -6.80
CA GLU A 87 15.79 -3.86 -7.81
C GLU A 87 15.65 -5.27 -7.22
N TYR A 88 16.15 -5.46 -5.99
CA TYR A 88 16.02 -6.72 -5.27
C TYR A 88 14.57 -7.04 -4.90
N ILE A 89 13.81 -6.07 -4.38
CA ILE A 89 12.40 -6.29 -4.02
C ILE A 89 11.61 -6.65 -5.29
N SER A 90 11.84 -5.92 -6.37
CA SER A 90 11.19 -6.14 -7.66
C SER A 90 11.48 -7.53 -8.20
N SER A 91 12.75 -7.99 -8.16
CA SER A 91 13.11 -9.34 -8.64
C SER A 91 12.47 -10.46 -7.82
N VAL A 92 12.36 -10.27 -6.50
CA VAL A 92 11.72 -11.23 -5.58
C VAL A 92 10.21 -11.27 -5.80
N VAL A 93 9.54 -10.12 -5.85
CA VAL A 93 8.06 -10.03 -5.93
C VAL A 93 7.53 -10.41 -7.31
N LEU A 94 8.28 -10.14 -8.39
CA LEU A 94 7.87 -10.45 -9.76
C LEU A 94 8.43 -11.78 -10.28
N GLY A 95 9.29 -12.45 -9.51
CA GLY A 95 9.85 -13.76 -9.84
C GLY A 95 8.79 -14.87 -9.86
N SER A 96 9.06 -15.92 -10.64
CA SER A 96 8.16 -17.07 -10.85
C SER A 96 8.37 -18.23 -9.86
N THR A 97 9.33 -18.12 -8.94
CA THR A 97 9.66 -19.14 -7.93
C THR A 97 9.51 -18.55 -6.53
N TYR A 98 9.10 -19.38 -5.56
CA TYR A 98 9.06 -19.01 -4.13
C TYR A 98 10.46 -18.54 -3.71
N PRO A 99 10.68 -17.24 -3.50
CA PRO A 99 12.03 -16.76 -3.24
C PRO A 99 12.40 -17.04 -1.80
N GLU A 100 13.62 -17.53 -1.58
CA GLU A 100 14.29 -17.45 -0.28
C GLU A 100 14.30 -15.97 0.19
N ASN A 101 14.30 -15.74 1.53
CA ASN A 101 14.48 -14.44 2.20
C ASN A 101 13.26 -13.52 2.41
N TRP A 102 12.02 -14.01 2.34
CA TRP A 102 10.83 -13.24 2.76
C TRP A 102 10.90 -12.73 4.21
N GLU A 103 11.75 -13.31 5.07
CA GLU A 103 11.99 -12.85 6.44
C GLU A 103 12.51 -11.41 6.53
N ARG A 104 13.10 -10.90 5.45
CA ARG A 104 13.60 -9.51 5.35
C ARG A 104 12.50 -8.52 4.97
N PHE A 105 11.35 -9.00 4.50
CA PHE A 105 10.27 -8.17 3.98
C PHE A 105 9.35 -7.71 5.11
N THR A 106 8.83 -6.51 4.92
CA THR A 106 7.78 -5.92 5.71
C THR A 106 6.68 -5.44 4.77
N TYR A 107 5.44 -5.46 5.24
CA TYR A 107 4.29 -4.87 4.56
C TYR A 107 3.87 -3.61 5.31
N ASN A 108 4.17 -2.46 4.72
CA ASN A 108 4.07 -1.16 5.35
C ASN A 108 2.77 -0.48 4.89
N ILE A 109 1.76 -0.53 5.74
CA ILE A 109 0.40 -0.10 5.47
C ILE A 109 0.31 1.42 5.54
N PHE A 110 -0.25 2.01 4.48
CA PHE A 110 -0.56 3.44 4.43
C PHE A 110 -2.04 3.71 4.21
N GLU A 111 -2.87 2.69 3.96
CA GLU A 111 -4.30 2.85 3.78
C GLU A 111 -5.08 1.55 4.07
N VAL A 112 -6.35 1.71 4.46
CA VAL A 112 -7.35 0.64 4.57
C VAL A 112 -8.50 0.97 3.61
N PRO A 113 -8.48 0.44 2.37
CA PRO A 113 -9.50 0.71 1.37
C PRO A 113 -10.91 0.41 1.87
N ASN A 114 -11.88 1.21 1.41
CA ASN A 114 -13.32 1.07 1.70
C ASN A 114 -13.72 1.17 3.19
N ALA A 115 -12.78 1.40 4.12
CA ALA A 115 -13.10 1.68 5.50
C ALA A 115 -13.70 3.08 5.67
N LYS A 116 -14.66 3.20 6.59
CA LYS A 116 -15.26 4.48 6.98
C LYS A 116 -14.29 5.32 7.81
N GLY A 117 -14.50 6.64 7.78
CA GLY A 117 -13.76 7.60 8.58
C GLY A 117 -12.57 8.23 7.87
N GLY A 118 -11.87 9.12 8.57
CA GLY A 118 -10.61 9.74 8.15
C GLY A 118 -9.43 8.76 8.17
N LEU A 119 -8.27 9.21 7.70
CA LEU A 119 -7.08 8.36 7.56
C LEU A 119 -6.68 7.67 8.87
N PHE A 120 -6.66 8.41 9.99
CA PHE A 120 -6.28 7.84 11.29
C PHE A 120 -7.28 6.80 11.80
N GLU A 121 -8.58 7.00 11.58
CA GLU A 121 -9.63 6.03 11.94
C GLU A 121 -9.54 4.76 11.10
N ARG A 122 -9.16 4.91 9.83
CA ARG A 122 -8.92 3.76 8.94
C ARG A 122 -7.68 2.99 9.37
N LEU A 123 -6.56 3.67 9.59
CA LEU A 123 -5.29 3.05 10.03
C LEU A 123 -5.37 2.44 11.44
N SER A 124 -6.18 3.00 12.35
CA SER A 124 -6.31 2.46 13.71
C SER A 124 -6.84 1.02 13.73
N LYS A 125 -7.61 0.61 12.71
CA LYS A 125 -8.08 -0.77 12.52
C LYS A 125 -6.96 -1.78 12.33
N VAL A 126 -5.80 -1.31 11.87
CA VAL A 126 -4.63 -2.15 11.58
C VAL A 126 -3.82 -2.42 12.85
N LYS A 127 -3.91 -1.56 13.87
CA LYS A 127 -3.11 -1.67 15.11
C LYS A 127 -3.15 -3.05 15.77
N PRO A 128 -4.30 -3.74 15.89
CA PRO A 128 -4.35 -5.08 16.47
C PRO A 128 -3.60 -6.16 15.68
N TYR A 129 -3.26 -5.89 14.42
CA TYR A 129 -2.60 -6.81 13.50
C TYR A 129 -1.12 -6.44 13.24
N GLU A 130 -0.62 -5.38 13.89
CA GLU A 130 0.79 -5.01 13.74
C GLU A 130 1.71 -6.10 14.27
N SER A 131 2.78 -6.36 13.53
CA SER A 131 3.75 -7.41 13.81
C SER A 131 5.14 -7.03 13.28
N LYS A 132 6.09 -7.97 13.31
CA LYS A 132 7.39 -7.77 12.65
C LYS A 132 7.23 -7.58 11.14
N ILE A 133 6.18 -8.14 10.54
CA ILE A 133 5.92 -8.13 9.10
C ILE A 133 4.99 -6.97 8.74
N LEU A 134 3.82 -6.89 9.38
CA LEU A 134 2.78 -5.90 9.06
C LEU A 134 2.96 -4.66 9.95
N LYS A 135 3.19 -3.50 9.34
CA LYS A 135 3.48 -2.26 10.06
C LYS A 135 2.67 -1.11 9.51
N ILE A 136 2.23 -0.18 10.36
CA ILE A 136 1.63 1.06 9.87
C ILE A 136 2.76 2.06 9.57
N ILE A 137 2.75 2.68 8.39
CA ILE A 137 3.69 3.76 8.07
C ILE A 137 3.40 4.96 9.00
N PRO A 138 4.41 5.47 9.72
CA PRO A 138 4.25 6.62 10.61
C PRO A 138 3.63 7.82 9.88
N GLN A 139 2.61 8.42 10.49
CA GLN A 139 1.92 9.60 10.00
C GLN A 139 2.26 10.80 10.90
N ILE A 140 3.02 11.75 10.38
CA ILE A 140 3.53 12.91 11.15
C ILE A 140 2.75 14.15 10.74
N LYS A 141 2.21 14.91 11.71
CA LYS A 141 1.50 16.16 11.39
C LYS A 141 2.45 17.21 10.79
N VAL A 142 2.06 17.78 9.65
CA VAL A 142 2.75 18.90 9.02
C VAL A 142 2.41 20.19 9.76
N LYS A 143 3.45 20.89 10.22
CA LYS A 143 3.32 22.17 10.94
C LYS A 143 3.27 23.35 9.96
N ASN A 144 4.08 23.30 8.91
CA ASN A 144 4.19 24.29 7.83
C ASN A 144 5.06 23.71 6.69
N LYS A 145 5.29 24.49 5.63
CA LYS A 145 6.14 24.11 4.49
C LYS A 145 7.56 23.76 4.92
N ASP A 146 8.17 24.54 5.81
CA ASP A 146 9.54 24.31 6.27
C ASP A 146 9.70 22.98 7.02
N HIS A 147 8.68 22.57 7.79
CA HIS A 147 8.64 21.26 8.44
C HIS A 147 8.67 20.13 7.42
N LEU A 148 7.89 20.23 6.34
CA LEU A 148 7.91 19.27 5.24
C LEU A 148 9.29 19.23 4.57
N GLN A 149 9.86 20.40 4.25
CA GLN A 149 11.16 20.48 3.58
C GLN A 149 12.30 19.92 4.43
N LYS A 150 12.28 20.16 5.75
CA LYS A 150 13.24 19.56 6.68
C LYS A 150 13.10 18.04 6.71
N PHE A 151 11.86 17.54 6.83
CA PHE A 151 11.59 16.11 6.82
C PHE A 151 12.05 15.45 5.52
N LEU A 152 11.76 16.07 4.36
CA LEU A 152 12.24 15.60 3.06
C LEU A 152 13.77 15.47 3.03
N LYS A 153 14.49 16.52 3.42
CA LYS A 153 15.97 16.50 3.48
C LYS A 153 16.49 15.41 4.41
N GLU A 154 15.85 15.19 5.55
CA GLU A 154 16.22 14.11 6.48
C GLU A 154 16.00 12.71 5.88
N ILE A 155 14.93 12.52 5.11
CA ILE A 155 14.66 11.27 4.40
C ILE A 155 15.70 11.06 3.29
N GLU A 156 15.95 12.07 2.46
CA GLU A 156 16.93 12.03 1.37
C GLU A 156 18.35 11.77 1.87
N ALA A 157 18.77 12.44 2.96
CA ALA A 157 20.08 12.25 3.57
C ALA A 157 20.31 10.81 4.04
N LYS A 158 19.23 10.08 4.37
CA LYS A 158 19.29 8.66 4.73
C LYS A 158 19.04 7.73 3.54
N GLY A 159 18.93 8.26 2.32
CA GLY A 159 18.72 7.52 1.08
C GLY A 159 17.27 7.11 0.79
N GLY A 160 16.29 7.75 1.42
CA GLY A 160 14.88 7.50 1.16
C GLY A 160 14.39 8.21 -0.11
N GLU A 161 13.24 7.79 -0.63
CA GLU A 161 12.76 8.21 -1.96
C GLU A 161 12.11 9.59 -1.97
N GLY A 162 11.51 10.00 -0.85
CA GLY A 162 10.76 11.24 -0.75
C GLY A 162 9.69 11.19 0.32
N VAL A 163 8.65 12.01 0.16
CA VAL A 163 7.59 12.19 1.16
C VAL A 163 6.23 12.13 0.51
N VAL A 164 5.28 11.48 1.18
CA VAL A 164 3.86 11.53 0.83
C VAL A 164 3.16 12.46 1.83
N VAL A 165 2.26 13.32 1.35
CA VAL A 165 1.47 14.23 2.19
C VAL A 165 -0.02 14.01 1.95
N ARG A 166 -0.82 13.90 3.01
CA ARG A 166 -2.25 13.52 2.91
C ARG A 166 -3.13 14.35 3.83
N ASP A 167 -4.32 14.70 3.34
CA ASP A 167 -5.39 15.25 4.16
C ASP A 167 -5.94 14.15 5.08
N PRO A 168 -5.72 14.22 6.41
CA PRO A 168 -6.11 13.16 7.34
C PRO A 168 -7.63 13.06 7.50
N ASN A 169 -8.38 14.11 7.19
CA ASN A 169 -9.84 14.14 7.34
C ASN A 169 -10.58 13.68 6.07
N SER A 170 -9.83 13.40 5.01
CA SER A 170 -10.42 12.85 3.79
C SER A 170 -10.98 11.45 4.02
N LEU A 171 -12.22 11.24 3.58
CA LEU A 171 -12.77 9.90 3.38
C LEU A 171 -11.91 9.13 2.36
N TYR A 172 -12.07 7.80 2.30
CA TYR A 172 -11.33 7.00 1.33
C TYR A 172 -11.66 7.44 -0.11
N ILE A 173 -10.61 7.56 -0.95
CA ILE A 173 -10.69 8.00 -2.34
C ILE A 173 -9.94 7.00 -3.22
N SER A 174 -10.66 6.29 -4.08
CA SER A 174 -10.13 5.31 -5.03
C SER A 174 -9.76 5.93 -6.38
N LYS A 175 -9.23 7.16 -6.39
CA LYS A 175 -8.82 7.85 -7.62
C LYS A 175 -7.66 8.80 -7.37
N ARG A 176 -7.14 9.38 -8.45
CA ARG A 176 -6.19 10.48 -8.35
C ARG A 176 -6.84 11.71 -7.71
N THR A 177 -6.19 12.28 -6.70
CA THR A 177 -6.78 13.35 -5.89
C THR A 177 -5.76 14.40 -5.48
N SER A 178 -6.22 15.63 -5.23
CA SER A 178 -5.40 16.68 -4.60
C SER A 178 -5.24 16.48 -3.09
N LYS A 179 -6.01 15.57 -2.48
CA LYS A 179 -5.97 15.26 -1.03
C LYS A 179 -4.85 14.29 -0.64
N ALA A 180 -4.06 13.83 -1.59
CA ALA A 180 -2.91 12.95 -1.39
C ALA A 180 -1.83 13.28 -2.42
N LEU A 181 -0.63 13.59 -1.94
CA LEU A 181 0.41 14.28 -2.67
C LEU A 181 1.75 13.58 -2.50
N LYS A 182 2.64 13.75 -3.46
CA LYS A 182 4.05 13.41 -3.40
C LYS A 182 4.90 14.52 -4.02
#